data_AF-A0A972ST62-F1
#
_entry.id   AF-A0A972ST62-F1
#
_cell.length_a   1.000
_cell.length_b   1.000
_cell.length_c   1.000
_cell.angle_alpha   90.00
_cell.angle_beta   90.00
_cell.angle_gamma   90.00
#
_symmetry.space_group_name_H-M   'P 1'
#
loop_
_entity.id
_entity.type
_entity.pdbx_description
1 polymer ?
#
loop_
_entity_poly.entity_id
_entity_poly.type
_entity_poly.pdbx_seq_one_letter_code
_entity_poly.pdbx_strand_id
1 'polypeptide(L)'
;MEKILNESVDAAPGESGRPPVALTGRGGGWKARTTFLRTRLFFFLMILFLAGCASAPDRLAMDPAAAWPGRCETVRRSLLKEPSAGVVVTPRPDRSYSIPYWVIVVDGVPIPIPPVRYRDIHITPASFSGGLPTVILVGAEPPTAVTLASISPPAPYEDIFALAGEEPTKEGRVLTMRLFGGPVAHDRLMEIGFAGRPADLTCRPDRWEKEIALASALVLKTVGNPLEAVHEGIAGRRGWVTLSAGADRTNLWQTTLPGTGRWILIDIRAAAGGPFQDVGLAVGRADMVRAMGRPPWLAALAAVLDDPENGKLREVLADALEKAQFTPESVERVRSPATGVTR
;
A
#
# COMPACT_ATOMS: atom_id res chain seq x y z
N MET A 1 0.16 56.95 53.47
CA MET A 1 0.82 57.57 52.31
C MET A 1 0.10 57.05 51.08
N GLU A 2 -0.73 57.92 50.48
CA GLU A 2 -1.29 57.97 49.09
C GLU A 2 -1.62 56.62 48.39
N LYS A 3 -2.86 56.23 48.04
CA LYS A 3 -3.97 56.88 47.30
C LYS A 3 -3.50 57.41 45.93
N ILE A 4 -3.89 56.81 44.79
CA ILE A 4 -4.97 57.24 43.84
C ILE A 4 -4.79 56.33 42.59
N LEU A 5 -5.76 55.58 42.03
CA LEU A 5 -7.07 55.86 41.37
C LEU A 5 -6.97 55.91 39.81
N ASN A 6 -7.83 55.07 39.17
CA ASN A 6 -8.49 55.21 37.85
C ASN A 6 -7.62 55.23 36.56
N GLU A 7 -8.05 54.75 35.38
CA GLU A 7 -9.39 54.80 34.76
C GLU A 7 -9.76 53.56 33.93
N SER A 8 -11.03 53.20 34.02
CA SER A 8 -11.85 52.46 33.07
C SER A 8 -12.29 53.36 31.90
N VAL A 9 -12.37 52.82 30.69
CA VAL A 9 -13.20 53.38 29.61
C VAL A 9 -14.10 52.28 29.06
N ASP A 10 -15.39 52.40 29.36
CA ASP A 10 -16.48 51.75 28.64
C ASP A 10 -16.74 52.48 27.33
N ALA A 11 -16.99 51.74 26.26
CA ALA A 11 -17.87 52.16 25.17
C ALA A 11 -18.42 50.92 24.42
N ALA A 12 -19.73 50.72 24.52
CA ALA A 12 -20.57 49.92 23.64
C ALA A 12 -21.65 50.85 23.05
N PRO A 13 -22.58 50.41 22.17
CA PRO A 13 -22.54 49.37 21.13
C PRO A 13 -22.91 49.95 19.73
N GLY A 14 -22.69 49.19 18.66
CA GLY A 14 -23.15 49.56 17.31
C GLY A 14 -23.51 48.33 16.48
N GLU A 15 -24.77 48.29 16.06
CA GLU A 15 -25.43 47.19 15.35
C GLU A 15 -24.91 46.90 13.94
N SER A 16 -25.26 45.68 13.50
CA SER A 16 -25.60 45.28 12.14
C SER A 16 -24.54 44.52 11.32
N GLY A 17 -24.99 43.42 10.72
CA GLY A 17 -24.57 43.08 9.37
C GLY A 17 -23.88 41.72 9.15
N ARG A 18 -24.68 40.64 9.20
CA ARG A 18 -24.53 39.39 8.40
C ARG A 18 -23.33 38.46 8.67
N PRO A 19 -23.57 37.13 8.69
CA PRO A 19 -22.49 36.14 8.75
C PRO A 19 -21.76 36.04 7.41
N PRO A 20 -20.43 35.85 7.37
CA PRO A 20 -19.75 35.54 6.13
C PRO A 20 -20.11 34.12 5.69
N VAL A 21 -20.74 34.11 4.51
CA VAL A 21 -21.04 33.05 3.57
C VAL A 21 -20.00 31.92 3.53
N ALA A 22 -20.53 30.70 3.49
CA ALA A 22 -19.84 29.46 3.17
C ALA A 22 -19.05 29.56 1.85
N LEU A 23 -17.74 29.38 1.94
CA LEU A 23 -16.90 29.04 0.79
C LEU A 23 -16.85 27.51 0.68
N THR A 24 -17.70 26.98 -0.20
CA THR A 24 -17.61 25.62 -0.73
C THR A 24 -16.30 25.45 -1.50
N GLY A 25 -15.25 25.02 -0.80
CA GLY A 25 -13.96 24.64 -1.36
C GLY A 25 -14.00 23.27 -2.01
N ARG A 26 -14.62 23.18 -3.20
CA ARG A 26 -14.49 22.06 -4.12
C ARG A 26 -13.08 22.12 -4.72
N GLY A 27 -12.10 21.42 -4.14
CA GLY A 27 -10.71 21.56 -4.58
C GLY A 27 -9.75 20.51 -4.04
N GLY A 28 -10.04 19.22 -4.24
CA GLY A 28 -9.19 18.12 -3.75
C GLY A 28 -8.98 16.96 -4.74
N GLY A 29 -9.20 17.17 -6.05
CA GLY A 29 -9.26 16.07 -7.03
C GLY A 29 -8.15 16.02 -8.09
N TRP A 30 -7.27 17.03 -8.18
CA TRP A 30 -6.38 17.17 -9.35
C TRP A 30 -4.91 16.80 -9.15
N LYS A 31 -4.40 16.74 -7.92
CA LYS A 31 -2.99 16.38 -7.68
C LYS A 31 -2.72 14.88 -7.70
N ALA A 32 -3.70 14.02 -7.38
CA ALA A 32 -3.52 12.57 -7.46
C ALA A 32 -3.45 12.04 -8.91
N ARG A 33 -4.10 12.74 -9.86
CA ARG A 33 -4.08 12.36 -11.29
C ARG A 33 -2.74 12.68 -11.97
N THR A 34 -2.03 13.71 -11.54
CA THR A 34 -0.76 14.12 -12.18
C THR A 34 0.43 13.26 -11.77
N THR A 35 0.44 12.73 -10.54
CA THR A 35 1.44 11.74 -10.10
C THR A 35 1.24 10.40 -10.81
N PHE A 36 -0.02 9.94 -10.93
CA PHE A 36 -0.36 8.69 -11.63
C PHE A 36 -0.05 8.73 -13.14
N LEU A 37 -0.20 9.89 -13.79
CA LEU A 37 0.16 10.07 -15.21
C LEU A 37 1.69 10.11 -15.44
N ARG A 38 2.46 10.72 -14.53
CA ARG A 38 3.94 10.77 -14.64
C ARG A 38 4.59 9.42 -14.40
N THR A 39 4.10 8.62 -13.45
CA THR A 39 4.60 7.26 -13.19
C THR A 39 4.28 6.31 -14.35
N ARG A 40 3.09 6.44 -14.98
CA ARG A 40 2.76 5.71 -16.21
C ARG A 40 3.67 6.09 -17.38
N LEU A 41 3.98 7.38 -17.56
CA LEU A 41 4.87 7.84 -18.64
C LEU A 41 6.32 7.36 -18.46
N PHE A 42 6.80 7.21 -17.23
CA PHE A 42 8.15 6.72 -16.94
C PHE A 42 8.27 5.20 -17.15
N PHE A 43 7.23 4.44 -16.79
CA PHE A 43 7.09 3.02 -17.16
C PHE A 43 7.02 2.85 -18.69
N PHE A 44 6.25 3.72 -19.34
CA PHE A 44 6.08 3.75 -20.79
C PHE A 44 7.41 3.98 -21.50
N LEU A 45 8.23 4.94 -21.05
CA LEU A 45 9.56 5.21 -21.62
C LEU A 45 10.58 4.11 -21.32
N MET A 46 10.65 3.58 -20.09
CA MET A 46 11.64 2.54 -19.74
C MET A 46 11.32 1.18 -20.40
N ILE A 47 10.05 0.80 -20.55
CA ILE A 47 9.67 -0.39 -21.32
C ILE A 47 9.89 -0.15 -22.81
N LEU A 48 9.62 1.04 -23.36
CA LEU A 48 9.99 1.37 -24.75
C LEU A 48 11.50 1.22 -25.04
N PHE A 49 12.37 1.37 -24.04
CA PHE A 49 13.82 1.16 -24.19
C PHE A 49 14.25 -0.32 -24.04
N LEU A 50 13.49 -1.14 -23.32
CA LEU A 50 13.70 -2.59 -23.24
C LEU A 50 13.04 -3.34 -24.41
N ALA A 51 11.85 -2.92 -24.81
CA ALA A 51 11.01 -3.43 -25.89
C ALA A 51 11.18 -2.67 -27.23
N GLY A 52 12.23 -1.83 -27.34
CA GLY A 52 12.49 -1.04 -28.55
C GLY A 52 12.94 -1.89 -29.74
N CYS A 53 12.05 -2.77 -30.25
CA CYS A 53 12.12 -3.52 -31.51
C CYS A 53 10.76 -4.17 -31.90
N ALA A 54 9.59 -3.67 -31.50
CA ALA A 54 8.32 -4.32 -31.89
C ALA A 54 7.63 -3.77 -33.17
N SER A 55 8.12 -2.69 -33.79
CA SER A 55 7.39 -2.02 -34.90
C SER A 55 8.22 -1.50 -36.07
N ALA A 56 9.46 -1.98 -36.26
CA ALA A 56 10.23 -1.74 -37.48
C ALA A 56 10.72 -3.08 -38.06
N PRO A 57 10.29 -3.49 -39.28
CA PRO A 57 10.58 -4.82 -39.82
C PRO A 57 12.06 -5.10 -40.14
N ASP A 58 12.94 -4.08 -40.07
CA ASP A 58 14.32 -4.14 -40.60
C ASP A 58 15.43 -3.97 -39.55
N ARG A 59 15.12 -3.91 -38.24
CA ARG A 59 16.17 -4.06 -37.23
C ARG A 59 16.38 -5.54 -36.95
N LEU A 60 17.25 -6.12 -37.77
CA LEU A 60 18.06 -7.32 -37.50
C LEU A 60 18.01 -7.74 -36.04
N ALA A 61 17.60 -8.99 -35.80
CA ALA A 61 17.73 -9.73 -34.56
C ALA A 61 19.01 -9.34 -33.81
N MET A 62 18.93 -8.32 -32.97
CA MET A 62 20.06 -7.89 -32.15
C MET A 62 20.22 -8.98 -31.10
N ASP A 63 21.36 -9.66 -31.12
CA ASP A 63 21.77 -10.52 -30.03
C ASP A 63 21.59 -9.75 -28.71
N PRO A 64 20.67 -10.19 -27.82
CA PRO A 64 20.41 -9.49 -26.57
C PRO A 64 21.68 -9.30 -25.75
N ALA A 65 22.64 -10.24 -25.83
CA ALA A 65 23.93 -10.13 -25.16
C ALA A 65 24.76 -8.95 -25.66
N ALA A 66 24.81 -8.75 -26.99
CA ALA A 66 25.57 -7.67 -27.61
C ALA A 66 24.96 -6.29 -27.36
N ALA A 67 23.62 -6.19 -27.33
CA ALA A 67 22.92 -4.95 -27.05
C ALA A 67 22.84 -4.61 -25.54
N TRP A 68 23.06 -5.59 -24.66
CA TRP A 68 22.84 -5.44 -23.22
C TRP A 68 23.67 -4.34 -22.55
N PRO A 69 25.00 -4.22 -22.75
CA PRO A 69 25.81 -3.25 -22.00
C PRO A 69 25.28 -1.81 -22.08
N GLY A 70 24.97 -1.34 -23.30
CA GLY A 70 24.46 0.03 -23.50
C GLY A 70 23.05 0.25 -22.92
N ARG A 71 22.16 -0.76 -23.03
CA ARG A 71 20.82 -0.71 -22.42
C ARG A 71 20.91 -0.74 -20.90
N CYS A 72 21.73 -1.63 -20.36
CA CYS A 72 22.00 -1.77 -18.93
C CYS A 72 22.51 -0.48 -18.31
N GLU A 73 23.51 0.17 -18.92
CA GLU A 73 24.04 1.43 -18.39
C GLU A 73 23.00 2.56 -18.37
N THR A 74 22.08 2.56 -19.33
CA THR A 74 20.97 3.51 -19.36
C THR A 74 19.98 3.22 -18.25
N VAL A 75 19.57 1.97 -18.09
CA VAL A 75 18.66 1.54 -17.02
C VAL A 75 19.29 1.78 -15.64
N ARG A 76 20.55 1.39 -15.44
CA ARG A 76 21.29 1.60 -14.18
C ARG A 76 21.34 3.08 -13.80
N ARG A 77 21.70 3.97 -14.74
CA ARG A 77 21.72 5.43 -14.50
C ARG A 77 20.35 5.99 -14.19
N SER A 78 19.28 5.45 -14.77
CA SER A 78 17.91 5.84 -14.41
C SER A 78 17.57 5.40 -13.00
N LEU A 79 17.83 4.14 -12.66
CA LEU A 79 17.53 3.57 -11.34
C LEU A 79 18.34 4.19 -10.21
N LEU A 80 19.57 4.66 -10.48
CA LEU A 80 20.37 5.40 -9.49
C LEU A 80 19.75 6.74 -9.07
N LYS A 81 18.81 7.28 -9.87
CA LYS A 81 18.06 8.49 -9.52
C LYS A 81 16.79 8.19 -8.71
N GLU A 82 16.41 6.93 -8.60
CA GLU A 82 15.20 6.48 -7.91
C GLU A 82 15.57 5.91 -6.54
N PRO A 83 15.28 6.61 -5.42
CA PRO A 83 15.67 6.15 -4.07
C PRO A 83 15.18 4.73 -3.76
N SER A 84 13.94 4.41 -4.16
CA SER A 84 13.33 3.09 -3.97
C SER A 84 14.17 1.96 -4.56
N ALA A 85 14.85 2.18 -5.69
CA ALA A 85 15.62 1.14 -6.35
C ALA A 85 16.75 0.60 -5.46
N GLY A 86 17.33 1.45 -4.61
CA GLY A 86 18.43 1.10 -3.69
C GLY A 86 18.00 0.37 -2.41
N VAL A 87 16.71 0.34 -2.08
CA VAL A 87 16.20 -0.23 -0.82
C VAL A 87 16.18 -1.76 -0.88
N VAL A 88 17.01 -2.45 -0.11
CA VAL A 88 16.99 -3.93 -0.07
C VAL A 88 16.18 -4.44 1.12
N VAL A 89 15.67 -5.66 1.00
CA VAL A 89 15.05 -6.35 2.12
C VAL A 89 16.06 -6.53 3.25
N THR A 90 15.59 -6.33 4.46
CA THR A 90 16.36 -6.56 5.69
C THR A 90 15.51 -7.37 6.67
N PRO A 91 16.12 -8.11 7.61
CA PRO A 91 15.37 -8.68 8.72
C PRO A 91 14.60 -7.59 9.47
N ARG A 92 13.41 -7.93 9.99
CA ARG A 92 12.67 -7.01 10.84
C ARG A 92 13.48 -6.72 12.11
N PRO A 93 13.62 -5.44 12.51
CA PRO A 93 14.34 -5.10 13.73
C PRO A 93 13.65 -5.74 14.94
N ASP A 94 14.43 -6.33 15.83
CA ASP A 94 13.89 -6.91 17.06
C ASP A 94 13.75 -5.81 18.13
N ARG A 95 12.55 -5.24 18.22
CA ARG A 95 12.21 -4.19 19.18
C ARG A 95 11.11 -4.67 20.12
N SER A 96 11.31 -4.64 21.43
CA SER A 96 10.16 -4.80 22.33
C SER A 96 9.24 -3.58 22.17
N TYR A 97 8.08 -3.75 21.54
CA TYR A 97 7.07 -2.70 21.53
C TYR A 97 6.36 -2.70 22.89
N SER A 98 6.78 -1.80 23.76
CA SER A 98 6.07 -1.51 25.02
C SER A 98 4.70 -0.86 24.79
N ILE A 99 4.42 -0.49 23.54
CA ILE A 99 3.20 0.20 23.12
C ILE A 99 2.07 -0.82 22.99
N PRO A 100 0.94 -0.60 23.69
CA PRO A 100 -0.17 -1.52 23.64
C PRO A 100 -0.96 -1.34 22.33
N TYR A 101 -1.44 -2.45 21.76
CA TYR A 101 -2.27 -2.47 20.57
C TYR A 101 -3.56 -3.26 20.81
N TRP A 102 -4.63 -2.90 20.10
CA TRP A 102 -5.67 -3.89 19.84
C TRP A 102 -5.15 -4.86 18.77
N VAL A 103 -5.62 -6.09 18.77
CA VAL A 103 -5.22 -7.09 17.78
C VAL A 103 -6.45 -7.72 17.17
N ILE A 104 -6.48 -7.81 15.84
CA ILE A 104 -7.35 -8.72 15.10
C ILE A 104 -6.49 -9.81 14.48
N VAL A 105 -7.06 -10.99 14.25
CA VAL A 105 -6.36 -12.09 13.59
C VAL A 105 -7.05 -12.33 12.26
N VAL A 106 -6.31 -12.32 11.16
CA VAL A 106 -6.81 -12.59 9.81
C VAL A 106 -5.91 -13.64 9.18
N ASP A 107 -6.48 -14.76 8.76
CA ASP A 107 -5.74 -15.92 8.23
C ASP A 107 -4.56 -16.35 9.13
N GLY A 108 -4.80 -16.38 10.44
CA GLY A 108 -3.79 -16.72 11.45
C GLY A 108 -2.71 -15.66 11.66
N VAL A 109 -2.78 -14.51 10.98
CA VAL A 109 -1.83 -13.41 11.12
C VAL A 109 -2.39 -12.37 12.09
N PRO A 110 -1.74 -12.12 13.24
CA PRO A 110 -2.11 -11.03 14.13
C PRO A 110 -1.79 -9.68 13.48
N ILE A 111 -2.79 -8.81 13.40
CA ILE A 111 -2.68 -7.46 12.84
C ILE A 111 -2.86 -6.47 13.98
N PRO A 112 -1.84 -5.66 14.30
CA PRO A 112 -1.94 -4.61 15.30
C PRO A 112 -2.85 -3.48 14.78
N ILE A 113 -3.82 -3.11 15.59
CA ILE A 113 -4.71 -1.98 15.39
C ILE A 113 -4.36 -0.94 16.47
N PRO A 114 -3.81 0.23 16.09
CA PRO A 114 -3.54 1.31 17.04
C PRO A 114 -4.79 1.64 17.89
N PRO A 115 -4.68 1.72 19.23
CA PRO A 115 -5.79 2.01 20.11
C PRO A 115 -6.11 3.52 20.13
N VAL A 116 -6.57 4.02 18.98
CA VAL A 116 -6.97 5.41 18.78
C VAL A 116 -8.50 5.52 18.69
N ARG A 117 -9.01 6.75 18.76
CA ARG A 117 -10.43 7.00 18.50
C ARG A 117 -10.70 6.90 16.99
N TYR A 118 -11.23 5.77 16.56
CA TYR A 118 -11.78 5.61 15.21
C TYR A 118 -13.13 6.30 15.11
N ARG A 119 -13.35 7.00 13.99
CA ARG A 119 -14.57 7.76 13.72
C ARG A 119 -15.38 7.18 12.57
N ASP A 120 -14.71 6.52 11.63
CA ASP A 120 -15.32 6.01 10.41
C ASP A 120 -14.82 4.59 10.13
N ILE A 121 -15.71 3.76 9.58
CA ILE A 121 -15.40 2.46 9.03
C ILE A 121 -16.06 2.34 7.65
N HIS A 122 -15.29 1.88 6.68
CA HIS A 122 -15.81 1.49 5.37
C HIS A 122 -15.63 -0.01 5.22
N ILE A 123 -16.71 -0.73 4.94
CA ILE A 123 -16.66 -2.15 4.58
C ILE A 123 -17.25 -2.29 3.19
N THR A 124 -16.48 -2.81 2.25
CA THR A 124 -16.97 -3.19 0.93
C THR A 124 -16.89 -4.71 0.77
N PRO A 125 -17.86 -5.35 0.09
CA PRO A 125 -17.80 -6.78 -0.20
C PRO A 125 -16.48 -7.17 -0.88
N ALA A 126 -16.14 -8.45 -0.80
CA ALA A 126 -15.02 -9.00 -1.54
C ALA A 126 -15.23 -8.77 -3.05
N SER A 127 -14.16 -8.41 -3.76
CA SER A 127 -14.22 -8.18 -5.22
C SER A 127 -14.16 -9.47 -6.04
N PHE A 128 -14.00 -10.63 -5.40
CA PHE A 128 -13.87 -11.94 -6.03
C PHE A 128 -14.27 -13.06 -5.05
N SER A 129 -14.62 -14.23 -5.60
CA SER A 129 -14.98 -15.41 -4.82
C SER A 129 -13.84 -15.89 -3.92
N GLY A 130 -14.12 -16.15 -2.64
CA GLY A 130 -13.12 -16.53 -1.64
C GLY A 130 -12.27 -15.36 -1.11
N GLY A 131 -12.53 -14.13 -1.56
CA GLY A 131 -11.93 -12.93 -0.99
C GLY A 131 -12.51 -12.55 0.38
N LEU A 132 -11.77 -11.74 1.12
CA LEU A 132 -12.26 -11.02 2.29
C LEU A 132 -12.85 -9.67 1.90
N PRO A 133 -13.87 -9.16 2.63
CA PRO A 133 -14.31 -7.79 2.46
C PRO A 133 -13.15 -6.82 2.71
N THR A 134 -13.15 -5.72 1.97
CA THR A 134 -12.19 -4.64 2.22
C THR A 134 -12.70 -3.79 3.38
N VAL A 135 -11.86 -3.57 4.37
CA VAL A 135 -12.15 -2.76 5.55
C VAL A 135 -11.20 -1.57 5.58
N ILE A 136 -11.72 -0.38 5.78
CA ILE A 136 -10.95 0.84 6.01
C ILE A 136 -11.41 1.45 7.32
N LEU A 137 -10.52 1.55 8.31
CA LEU A 137 -10.73 2.21 9.58
C LEU A 137 -10.06 3.59 9.54
N VAL A 138 -10.79 4.64 9.90
CA VAL A 138 -10.25 6.01 9.93
C VAL A 138 -10.27 6.55 11.36
N GLY A 139 -9.07 6.80 11.89
CA GLY A 139 -8.81 7.43 13.18
C GLY A 139 -8.91 8.96 13.13
N ALA A 140 -9.29 9.57 14.25
CA ALA A 140 -9.30 11.03 14.40
C ALA A 140 -7.92 11.55 14.84
N GLU A 141 -7.47 11.19 16.05
CA GLU A 141 -6.21 11.67 16.62
C GLU A 141 -5.50 10.57 17.46
N PRO A 142 -4.17 10.39 17.27
CA PRO A 142 -3.38 10.91 16.16
C PRO A 142 -3.90 10.37 14.81
N PRO A 143 -3.72 11.11 13.69
CA PRO A 143 -4.16 10.67 12.37
C PRO A 143 -3.67 9.26 12.08
N THR A 144 -4.62 8.34 11.92
CA THR A 144 -4.36 6.92 11.75
C THR A 144 -5.36 6.37 10.75
N ALA A 145 -4.91 5.50 9.85
CA ALA A 145 -5.82 4.73 9.02
C ALA A 145 -5.33 3.29 8.93
N VAL A 146 -6.25 2.33 8.96
CA VAL A 146 -5.94 0.92 8.75
C VAL A 146 -6.80 0.41 7.61
N THR A 147 -6.18 -0.11 6.56
CA THR A 147 -6.87 -0.78 5.46
C THR A 147 -6.52 -2.26 5.50
N LEU A 148 -7.53 -3.10 5.43
CA LEU A 148 -7.43 -4.54 5.24
C LEU A 148 -8.12 -4.85 3.93
N ALA A 149 -7.40 -5.39 2.96
CA ALA A 149 -7.98 -5.78 1.69
C ALA A 149 -7.52 -7.19 1.34
N SER A 150 -8.32 -7.86 0.54
CA SER A 150 -7.86 -9.02 -0.20
C SER A 150 -7.93 -8.72 -1.68
N ILE A 151 -6.96 -9.25 -2.42
CA ILE A 151 -6.97 -9.22 -3.88
C ILE A 151 -6.76 -10.63 -4.41
N SER A 152 -7.34 -10.92 -5.58
CA SER A 152 -6.95 -12.11 -6.33
C SER A 152 -5.45 -11.99 -6.64
N PRO A 153 -4.67 -13.07 -6.51
CA PRO A 153 -3.28 -13.06 -6.91
C PRO A 153 -3.20 -12.61 -8.38
N PRO A 154 -2.31 -11.67 -8.73
CA PRO A 154 -2.11 -11.32 -10.13
C PRO A 154 -1.76 -12.58 -10.93
N ALA A 155 -2.32 -12.71 -12.13
CA ALA A 155 -1.91 -13.78 -13.03
C ALA A 155 -0.39 -13.66 -13.28
N PRO A 156 0.34 -14.78 -13.39
CA PRO A 156 1.75 -14.75 -13.77
C PRO A 156 1.95 -14.02 -15.09
N TYR A 157 3.01 -13.24 -15.20
CA TYR A 157 3.38 -12.56 -16.42
C TYR A 157 3.88 -13.58 -17.44
N GLU A 158 3.10 -13.82 -18.48
CA GLU A 158 3.51 -14.66 -19.61
C GLU A 158 4.54 -13.93 -20.50
N ASP A 159 4.44 -12.61 -20.57
CA ASP A 159 5.39 -11.69 -21.20
C ASP A 159 5.60 -10.49 -20.26
N ILE A 160 6.75 -10.44 -19.58
CA ILE A 160 7.07 -9.33 -18.65
C ILE A 160 7.40 -8.02 -19.38
N PHE A 161 7.62 -8.08 -20.69
CA PHE A 161 8.01 -6.93 -21.51
C PHE A 161 6.82 -6.30 -22.25
N ALA A 162 5.65 -6.94 -22.21
CA ALA A 162 4.42 -6.38 -22.76
C ALA A 162 4.02 -5.10 -22.01
N LEU A 163 3.55 -4.10 -22.75
CA LEU A 163 3.02 -2.88 -22.13
C LEU A 163 1.68 -3.16 -21.45
N ALA A 164 1.36 -2.37 -20.43
CA ALA A 164 0.11 -2.52 -19.69
C ALA A 164 -1.09 -2.33 -20.62
N GLY A 165 -1.90 -3.38 -20.78
CA GLY A 165 -3.07 -3.41 -21.66
C GLY A 165 -2.79 -3.93 -23.08
N GLU A 166 -1.56 -4.36 -23.37
CA GLU A 166 -1.20 -5.05 -24.60
C GLU A 166 -1.21 -6.57 -24.41
N GLU A 167 -1.50 -7.28 -25.51
CA GLU A 167 -1.45 -8.74 -25.54
C GLU A 167 0.02 -9.22 -25.49
N PRO A 168 0.33 -10.31 -24.76
CA PRO A 168 1.67 -10.88 -24.73
C PRO A 168 2.19 -11.28 -26.11
N THR A 169 3.42 -10.89 -26.43
CA THR A 169 4.06 -11.21 -27.73
C THR A 169 4.69 -12.60 -27.72
N LYS A 170 4.89 -13.22 -28.90
CA LYS A 170 5.58 -14.52 -28.98
C LYS A 170 7.03 -14.40 -28.51
N GLU A 171 7.69 -13.34 -28.93
CA GLU A 171 9.09 -13.04 -28.63
C GLU A 171 9.27 -12.78 -27.13
N GLY A 172 8.39 -11.97 -26.52
CA GLY A 172 8.41 -11.67 -25.10
C GLY A 172 8.06 -12.89 -24.23
N ARG A 173 7.17 -13.78 -24.67
CA ARG A 173 6.93 -15.09 -24.02
C ARG A 173 8.18 -15.98 -24.04
N VAL A 174 8.84 -16.11 -25.19
CA VAL A 174 10.08 -16.89 -25.32
C VAL A 174 11.18 -16.31 -24.45
N LEU A 175 11.33 -14.99 -24.42
CA LEU A 175 12.32 -14.33 -23.58
C LEU A 175 11.99 -14.49 -22.09
N THR A 176 10.73 -14.34 -21.69
CA THR A 176 10.29 -14.58 -20.30
C THR A 176 10.58 -16.02 -19.88
N MET A 177 10.25 -17.00 -20.73
CA MET A 177 10.59 -18.42 -20.53
C MET A 177 12.10 -18.63 -20.36
N ARG A 178 12.92 -18.00 -21.21
CA ARG A 178 14.38 -18.11 -21.14
C ARG A 178 14.95 -17.53 -19.84
N LEU A 179 14.42 -16.40 -19.38
CA LEU A 179 14.93 -15.69 -18.21
C LEU A 179 14.45 -16.27 -16.88
N PHE A 180 13.21 -16.76 -16.84
CA PHE A 180 12.53 -17.15 -15.60
C PHE A 180 12.09 -18.62 -15.55
N GLY A 181 12.26 -19.39 -16.64
CA GLY A 181 11.84 -20.78 -16.74
C GLY A 181 10.33 -20.99 -16.95
N GLY A 182 9.58 -19.92 -17.25
CA GLY A 182 8.13 -19.95 -17.46
C GLY A 182 7.48 -18.59 -17.20
N PRO A 183 6.14 -18.52 -17.20
CA PRO A 183 5.42 -17.35 -16.71
C PRO A 183 5.87 -17.02 -15.28
N VAL A 184 6.18 -15.75 -15.02
CA VAL A 184 6.77 -15.32 -13.75
C VAL A 184 5.72 -14.68 -12.87
N ALA A 185 5.58 -15.14 -11.63
CA ALA A 185 4.65 -14.55 -10.68
C ALA A 185 5.15 -13.20 -10.14
N HIS A 186 4.23 -12.29 -9.81
CA HIS A 186 4.58 -10.94 -9.32
C HIS A 186 5.43 -10.97 -8.05
N ASP A 187 5.13 -11.88 -7.13
CA ASP A 187 5.87 -12.08 -5.89
C ASP A 187 7.34 -12.50 -6.14
N ARG A 188 7.60 -13.30 -7.18
CA ARG A 188 8.95 -13.67 -7.60
C ARG A 188 9.74 -12.46 -8.12
N LEU A 189 9.09 -11.56 -8.86
CA LEU A 189 9.73 -10.32 -9.31
C LEU A 189 10.05 -9.40 -8.14
N MET A 190 9.13 -9.24 -7.19
CA MET A 190 9.38 -8.44 -5.99
C MET A 190 10.53 -9.02 -5.15
N GLU A 191 10.62 -10.34 -5.02
CA GLU A 191 11.74 -11.01 -4.34
C GLU A 191 13.09 -10.70 -4.99
N ILE A 192 13.19 -10.78 -6.32
CA ILE A 192 14.41 -10.41 -7.06
C ILE A 192 14.73 -8.92 -6.86
N GLY A 193 13.73 -8.06 -6.95
CA GLY A 193 13.89 -6.61 -6.83
C GLY A 193 14.32 -6.17 -5.43
N PHE A 194 13.76 -6.79 -4.39
CA PHE A 194 14.13 -6.51 -3.00
C PHE A 194 15.47 -7.11 -2.59
N ALA A 195 15.94 -8.17 -3.26
CA ALA A 195 17.27 -8.72 -3.03
C ALA A 195 18.40 -7.90 -3.66
N GLY A 196 18.12 -7.11 -4.71
CA GLY A 196 19.12 -6.40 -5.49
C GLY A 196 19.07 -4.87 -5.41
N ARG A 197 20.10 -4.26 -5.98
CA ARG A 197 20.32 -2.81 -6.12
C ARG A 197 20.77 -2.46 -7.54
N PRO A 198 20.66 -1.20 -7.97
CA PRO A 198 21.19 -0.77 -9.27
C PRO A 198 22.69 -1.03 -9.43
N ALA A 199 23.46 -0.96 -8.34
CA ALA A 199 24.90 -1.22 -8.35
C ALA A 199 25.26 -2.68 -8.69
N ASP A 200 24.32 -3.62 -8.56
CA ASP A 200 24.55 -5.04 -8.86
C ASP A 200 24.46 -5.33 -10.38
N LEU A 201 24.01 -4.35 -11.17
CA LEU A 201 24.02 -4.39 -12.63
C LEU A 201 25.45 -4.09 -13.12
N THR A 202 26.19 -5.14 -13.47
CA THR A 202 27.58 -5.00 -13.99
C THR A 202 27.62 -4.62 -15.45
N CYS A 203 26.50 -4.75 -16.17
CA CYS A 203 26.36 -4.39 -17.58
C CYS A 203 27.30 -5.16 -18.51
N ARG A 204 27.60 -6.42 -18.15
CA ARG A 204 28.47 -7.29 -18.93
C ARG A 204 27.67 -8.15 -19.91
N PRO A 205 28.13 -8.34 -21.16
CA PRO A 205 27.44 -9.16 -22.15
C PRO A 205 27.18 -10.59 -21.67
N ASP A 206 28.14 -11.22 -20.98
CA ASP A 206 28.06 -12.61 -20.51
C ASP A 206 27.07 -12.82 -19.35
N ARG A 207 26.56 -11.73 -18.74
CA ARG A 207 25.64 -11.77 -17.60
C ARG A 207 24.22 -11.32 -17.93
N TRP A 208 23.95 -11.01 -19.20
CA TRP A 208 22.73 -10.32 -19.63
C TRP A 208 21.44 -10.99 -19.14
N GLU A 209 21.35 -12.33 -19.16
CA GLU A 209 20.12 -13.03 -18.75
C GLU A 209 19.77 -12.75 -17.28
N LYS A 210 20.77 -12.86 -16.39
CA LYS A 210 20.57 -12.59 -14.96
C LYS A 210 20.30 -11.10 -14.71
N GLU A 211 20.97 -10.23 -15.45
CA GLU A 211 20.87 -8.79 -15.23
C GLU A 211 19.61 -8.16 -15.83
N ILE A 212 19.04 -8.71 -16.93
CA ILE A 212 17.73 -8.30 -17.42
C ILE A 212 16.65 -8.64 -16.38
N ALA A 213 16.68 -9.85 -15.82
CA ALA A 213 15.72 -10.23 -14.79
C ALA A 213 15.78 -9.28 -13.58
N LEU A 214 16.99 -8.96 -13.11
CA LEU A 214 17.20 -7.99 -12.03
C LEU A 214 16.74 -6.57 -12.44
N ALA A 215 17.09 -6.11 -13.63
CA ALA A 215 16.71 -4.78 -14.12
C ALA A 215 15.19 -4.61 -14.19
N SER A 216 14.47 -5.60 -14.74
CA SER A 216 13.00 -5.61 -14.79
C SER A 216 12.40 -5.56 -13.38
N ALA A 217 12.94 -6.35 -12.44
CA ALA A 217 12.49 -6.35 -11.06
C ALA A 217 12.76 -5.03 -10.33
N LEU A 218 13.91 -4.40 -10.56
CA LEU A 218 14.26 -3.09 -10.00
C LEU A 218 13.34 -1.99 -10.56
N VAL A 219 12.99 -2.03 -11.85
CA VAL A 219 12.03 -1.09 -12.44
C VAL A 219 10.66 -1.26 -11.78
N LEU A 220 10.17 -2.50 -11.63
CA LEU A 220 8.89 -2.76 -10.96
C LEU A 220 8.85 -2.23 -9.52
N LYS A 221 9.95 -2.40 -8.78
CA LYS A 221 10.11 -1.91 -7.40
C LYS A 221 10.03 -0.38 -7.27
N THR A 222 10.30 0.37 -8.33
CA THR A 222 10.15 1.84 -8.33
C THR A 222 8.71 2.31 -8.58
N VAL A 223 7.77 1.39 -8.83
CA VAL A 223 6.36 1.75 -9.01
C VAL A 223 5.69 1.98 -7.66
N GLY A 224 5.01 3.12 -7.52
CA GLY A 224 4.20 3.44 -6.36
C GLY A 224 4.81 4.54 -5.50
N ASN A 225 4.62 4.44 -4.18
CA ASN A 225 5.20 5.41 -3.25
C ASN A 225 6.71 5.17 -3.11
N PRO A 226 7.52 6.23 -2.92
CA PRO A 226 8.94 6.06 -2.60
C PRO A 226 9.12 5.12 -1.40
N LEU A 227 9.90 4.06 -1.59
CA LEU A 227 10.21 3.10 -0.54
C LEU A 227 11.34 3.66 0.32
N GLU A 228 11.17 3.55 1.63
CA GLU A 228 12.18 3.89 2.63
C GLU A 228 12.81 2.63 3.21
N ALA A 229 11.99 1.59 3.47
CA ALA A 229 12.46 0.31 3.98
C ALA A 229 11.60 -0.85 3.49
N VAL A 230 12.19 -2.05 3.47
CA VAL A 230 11.51 -3.31 3.20
C VAL A 230 12.03 -4.34 4.19
N HIS A 231 11.10 -5.06 4.83
CA HIS A 231 11.43 -6.10 5.79
C HIS A 231 10.71 -7.41 5.51
N GLU A 232 11.35 -8.53 5.85
CA GLU A 232 10.81 -9.88 5.66
C GLU A 232 10.24 -10.52 6.92
N GLY A 233 9.65 -11.71 6.72
CA GLY A 233 9.41 -12.67 7.79
C GLY A 233 8.16 -12.40 8.61
N ILE A 234 6.98 -12.39 7.99
CA ILE A 234 5.69 -12.14 8.68
C ILE A 234 5.06 -13.46 9.11
N ALA A 235 4.97 -13.71 10.43
CA ALA A 235 4.37 -14.94 10.98
C ALA A 235 4.88 -16.25 10.32
N GLY A 236 6.18 -16.30 9.96
CA GLY A 236 6.78 -17.47 9.28
C GLY A 236 6.32 -17.69 7.82
N ARG A 237 5.58 -16.74 7.24
CA ARG A 237 5.07 -16.78 5.87
C ARG A 237 5.93 -15.94 4.93
N ARG A 238 5.88 -16.28 3.64
CA ARG A 238 6.39 -15.42 2.57
C ARG A 238 5.57 -14.13 2.53
N GLY A 239 6.25 -12.99 2.41
CA GLY A 239 5.62 -11.67 2.38
C GLY A 239 6.61 -10.58 2.82
N TRP A 240 6.19 -9.33 2.64
CA TRP A 240 7.02 -8.17 2.94
C TRP A 240 6.24 -7.11 3.67
N VAL A 241 6.93 -6.41 4.57
CA VAL A 241 6.48 -5.17 5.20
C VAL A 241 7.30 -4.04 4.62
N THR A 242 6.66 -3.12 3.90
CA THR A 242 7.31 -1.95 3.31
C THR A 242 6.95 -0.70 4.09
N LEU A 243 7.91 0.21 4.22
CA LEU A 243 7.72 1.55 4.73
C LEU A 243 7.88 2.54 3.59
N SER A 244 6.94 3.48 3.49
CA SER A 244 7.00 4.64 2.62
C SER A 244 6.59 5.89 3.41
N ALA A 245 7.13 7.04 3.01
CA ALA A 245 6.55 8.32 3.42
C ALA A 245 5.09 8.40 2.93
N GLY A 246 4.17 8.53 3.87
CA GLY A 246 2.77 8.85 3.60
C GLY A 246 2.58 10.35 3.37
N ALA A 247 1.40 10.72 2.87
CA ALA A 247 0.99 12.12 2.83
C ALA A 247 0.94 12.72 4.25
N ASP A 248 1.06 14.04 4.36
CA ASP A 248 0.80 14.79 5.59
C ASP A 248 1.64 14.36 6.81
N ARG A 249 2.93 14.03 6.59
CA ARG A 249 3.86 13.57 7.65
C ARG A 249 3.35 12.31 8.35
N THR A 250 2.86 11.34 7.59
CA THR A 250 2.53 10.00 8.09
C THR A 250 3.54 8.98 7.59
N ASN A 251 3.71 7.89 8.35
CA ASN A 251 4.37 6.68 7.88
C ASN A 251 3.29 5.77 7.28
N LEU A 252 3.49 5.32 6.05
CA LEU A 252 2.67 4.29 5.43
C LEU A 252 3.41 2.96 5.50
N TRP A 253 2.90 2.06 6.34
CA TRP A 253 3.31 0.68 6.36
C TRP A 253 2.38 -0.13 5.46
N GLN A 254 2.94 -0.89 4.52
CA GLN A 254 2.18 -1.81 3.70
C GLN A 254 2.70 -3.22 3.91
N THR A 255 1.82 -4.15 4.21
CA THR A 255 2.15 -5.56 4.37
C THR A 255 1.44 -6.36 3.29
N THR A 256 2.22 -7.07 2.49
CA THR A 256 1.71 -7.97 1.45
C THR A 256 1.95 -9.41 1.85
N LEU A 257 0.87 -10.18 1.94
CA LEU A 257 0.87 -11.57 2.37
C LEU A 257 0.25 -12.45 1.29
N PRO A 258 1.08 -13.07 0.43
CA PRO A 258 0.64 -14.16 -0.42
C PRO A 258 0.02 -15.31 0.40
N GLY A 259 -1.15 -15.77 -0.01
CA GLY A 259 -1.85 -16.92 0.54
C GLY A 259 -2.37 -17.83 -0.58
N THR A 260 -2.96 -18.97 -0.19
CA THR A 260 -3.57 -19.90 -1.14
C THR A 260 -4.84 -19.29 -1.72
N GLY A 261 -4.81 -18.89 -3.00
CA GLY A 261 -5.97 -18.34 -3.72
C GLY A 261 -6.28 -16.87 -3.49
N ARG A 262 -5.59 -16.18 -2.57
CA ARG A 262 -5.72 -14.73 -2.33
C ARG A 262 -4.45 -14.12 -1.78
N TRP A 263 -4.25 -12.83 -2.02
CA TRP A 263 -3.28 -12.02 -1.30
C TRP A 263 -4.01 -11.16 -0.29
N ILE A 264 -3.43 -11.04 0.91
CA ILE A 264 -3.88 -10.07 1.91
C ILE A 264 -2.97 -8.85 1.83
N LEU A 265 -3.58 -7.68 1.74
CA LEU A 265 -2.92 -6.38 1.80
C LEU A 265 -3.36 -5.67 3.08
N ILE A 266 -2.39 -5.24 3.88
CA ILE A 266 -2.61 -4.49 5.10
C ILE A 266 -1.87 -3.18 4.99
N ASP A 267 -2.59 -2.07 4.91
CA ASP A 267 -1.98 -0.75 4.99
C ASP A 267 -2.25 -0.15 6.37
N ILE A 268 -1.22 0.32 7.05
CA ILE A 268 -1.35 1.08 8.30
C ILE A 268 -0.65 2.42 8.13
N ARG A 269 -1.43 3.49 8.20
CA ARG A 269 -0.95 4.87 8.24
C ARG A 269 -0.96 5.35 9.67
N ALA A 270 0.15 5.92 10.12
CA ALA A 270 0.27 6.54 11.44
C ALA A 270 1.08 7.84 11.33
N ALA A 271 0.83 8.82 12.20
CA ALA A 271 1.62 10.04 12.26
C ALA A 271 3.12 9.75 12.45
N ALA A 272 3.97 10.36 11.63
CA ALA A 272 5.42 10.28 11.77
C ALA A 272 5.85 10.95 13.09
N GLY A 273 6.71 10.30 13.86
CA GLY A 273 7.08 10.74 15.22
C GLY A 273 6.02 10.49 16.29
N GLY A 274 4.85 9.95 15.93
CA GLY A 274 3.82 9.54 16.90
C GLY A 274 4.15 8.20 17.58
N PRO A 275 3.36 7.81 18.61
CA PRO A 275 3.59 6.55 19.32
C PRO A 275 3.48 5.33 18.41
N PHE A 276 2.61 5.36 17.41
CA PHE A 276 2.38 4.21 16.52
C PHE A 276 3.19 4.26 15.22
N GLN A 277 4.25 5.08 15.14
CA GLN A 277 5.03 5.27 13.92
C GLN A 277 5.66 4.00 13.34
N ASP A 278 5.87 2.97 14.17
CA ASP A 278 6.50 1.69 13.83
C ASP A 278 5.49 0.52 13.75
N VAL A 279 4.19 0.79 13.78
CA VAL A 279 3.14 -0.23 13.91
C VAL A 279 3.20 -1.35 12.86
N GLY A 280 3.64 -1.07 11.62
CA GLY A 280 3.74 -2.10 10.58
C GLY A 280 4.71 -3.23 10.92
N LEU A 281 5.75 -2.95 11.70
CA LEU A 281 6.73 -3.94 12.11
C LEU A 281 6.15 -5.01 13.04
N ALA A 282 5.05 -4.70 13.75
CA ALA A 282 4.37 -5.61 14.66
C ALA A 282 3.37 -6.56 13.96
N VAL A 283 3.09 -6.37 12.66
CA VAL A 283 2.22 -7.29 11.89
C VAL A 283 2.80 -8.70 11.91
N GLY A 284 2.03 -9.70 12.33
CA GLY A 284 2.49 -11.08 12.40
C GLY A 284 3.47 -11.40 13.52
N ARG A 285 3.62 -10.52 14.54
CA ARG A 285 4.46 -10.77 15.74
C ARG A 285 3.62 -10.73 17.03
N ALA A 286 2.97 -11.84 17.34
CA ALA A 286 2.15 -11.97 18.55
C ALA A 286 2.98 -11.78 19.84
N ASP A 287 4.26 -12.16 19.81
CA ASP A 287 5.24 -12.01 20.87
C ASP A 287 5.60 -10.55 21.19
N MET A 288 5.47 -9.67 20.19
CA MET A 288 5.82 -8.25 20.33
C MET A 288 4.65 -7.34 20.66
N VAL A 289 3.42 -7.81 20.49
CA VAL A 289 2.25 -6.97 20.71
C VAL A 289 1.74 -7.18 22.12
N ARG A 290 1.77 -6.13 22.94
CA ARG A 290 1.00 -6.10 24.18
C ARG A 290 -0.49 -5.94 23.84
N ALA A 291 -1.15 -7.08 23.60
CA ALA A 291 -2.56 -7.11 23.26
C ALA A 291 -3.42 -6.54 24.40
N MET A 292 -4.15 -5.47 24.11
CA MET A 292 -5.18 -4.93 24.99
C MET A 292 -6.48 -5.73 24.85
N GLY A 293 -7.36 -5.59 25.83
CA GLY A 293 -8.76 -5.99 25.67
C GLY A 293 -9.35 -5.33 24.42
N ARG A 294 -9.86 -6.15 23.50
CA ARG A 294 -10.42 -5.70 22.23
C ARG A 294 -11.76 -4.99 22.49
N PRO A 295 -12.01 -3.78 21.95
CA PRO A 295 -13.30 -3.12 22.09
C PRO A 295 -14.40 -3.94 21.38
N PRO A 296 -15.67 -3.87 21.84
CA PRO A 296 -16.74 -4.71 21.31
C PRO A 296 -16.93 -4.61 19.79
N TRP A 297 -16.82 -3.40 19.22
CA TRP A 297 -16.94 -3.20 17.76
C TRP A 297 -15.84 -3.91 16.98
N LEU A 298 -14.61 -3.96 17.51
CA LEU A 298 -13.50 -4.63 16.85
C LEU A 298 -13.62 -6.16 16.98
N ALA A 299 -14.23 -6.65 18.07
CA ALA A 299 -14.58 -8.07 18.21
C ALA A 299 -15.67 -8.48 17.21
N ALA A 300 -16.71 -7.66 17.06
CA ALA A 300 -17.75 -7.88 16.05
C ALA A 300 -17.17 -7.81 14.62
N LEU A 301 -16.24 -6.89 14.35
CA LEU A 301 -15.56 -6.80 13.06
C LEU A 301 -14.77 -8.08 12.75
N ALA A 302 -14.04 -8.62 13.73
CA ALA A 302 -13.33 -9.88 13.54
C ALA A 302 -14.30 -11.03 13.18
N ALA A 303 -15.46 -11.12 13.85
CA ALA A 303 -16.47 -12.11 13.51
C ALA A 303 -17.00 -11.94 12.07
N VAL A 304 -17.21 -10.70 11.61
CA VAL A 304 -17.59 -10.42 10.21
C VAL A 304 -16.48 -10.82 9.23
N LEU A 305 -15.21 -10.68 9.60
CA LEU A 305 -14.10 -11.13 8.75
C LEU A 305 -13.99 -12.66 8.69
N ASP A 306 -14.37 -13.37 9.76
CA ASP A 306 -14.39 -14.83 9.82
C ASP A 306 -15.58 -15.43 9.02
N ASP A 307 -16.73 -14.75 8.98
CA ASP A 307 -17.93 -15.17 8.24
C ASP A 307 -18.63 -13.96 7.56
N PRO A 308 -18.12 -13.50 6.40
CA PRO A 308 -18.53 -12.24 5.77
C PRO A 308 -19.92 -12.25 5.13
N GLU A 309 -20.47 -13.44 4.87
CA GLU A 309 -21.79 -13.66 4.28
C GLU A 309 -22.91 -13.67 5.34
N ASN A 310 -22.55 -13.76 6.62
CA ASN A 310 -23.51 -13.80 7.70
C ASN A 310 -24.03 -12.42 8.06
N GLY A 311 -25.18 -12.06 7.47
CA GLY A 311 -25.84 -10.78 7.69
C GLY A 311 -26.12 -10.45 9.16
N LYS A 312 -26.32 -11.46 10.03
CA LYS A 312 -26.52 -11.21 11.47
C LYS A 312 -25.28 -10.65 12.15
N LEU A 313 -24.08 -11.07 11.72
CA LEU A 313 -22.82 -10.53 12.25
C LEU A 313 -22.61 -9.07 11.85
N ARG A 314 -23.12 -8.67 10.68
CA ARG A 314 -23.11 -7.27 10.25
C ARG A 314 -24.02 -6.39 11.10
N GLU A 315 -25.20 -6.87 11.45
CA GLU A 315 -26.09 -6.15 12.39
C GLU A 315 -25.44 -5.99 13.77
N VAL A 316 -24.83 -7.06 14.29
CA VAL A 316 -24.07 -7.01 15.56
C VAL A 316 -22.92 -6.01 15.48
N LEU A 317 -22.21 -5.94 14.35
CA LEU A 317 -21.17 -4.95 14.12
C LEU A 317 -21.75 -3.54 14.08
N ALA A 318 -22.84 -3.30 13.36
CA ALA A 318 -23.48 -1.99 13.28
C ALA A 318 -23.91 -1.47 14.66
N ASP A 319 -24.56 -2.30 15.47
CA ASP A 319 -24.97 -1.95 16.83
C ASP A 319 -23.76 -1.65 17.74
N ALA A 320 -22.66 -2.38 17.57
CA ALA A 320 -21.43 -2.14 18.31
C ALA A 320 -20.73 -0.84 17.87
N LEU A 321 -20.79 -0.50 16.58
CA LEU A 321 -20.28 0.77 16.03
C LEU A 321 -21.09 1.96 16.52
N GLU A 322 -22.42 1.85 16.56
CA GLU A 322 -23.32 2.87 17.09
C GLU A 322 -23.02 3.18 18.56
N LYS A 323 -22.89 2.13 19.40
CA LYS A 323 -22.47 2.28 20.81
C LYS A 323 -21.07 2.87 20.97
N ALA A 324 -20.18 2.61 20.02
CA ALA A 324 -18.83 3.16 19.97
C ALA A 324 -18.77 4.58 19.37
N GLN A 325 -19.92 5.18 19.03
CA GLN A 325 -20.04 6.53 18.49
C GLN A 325 -19.31 6.73 17.14
N PHE A 326 -19.30 5.71 16.28
CA PHE A 326 -18.94 5.90 14.87
C PHE A 326 -19.99 6.77 14.17
N THR A 327 -19.65 7.36 13.03
CA THR A 327 -20.59 8.20 12.28
C THR A 327 -21.84 7.42 11.87
N PRO A 328 -23.04 8.03 11.89
CA PRO A 328 -24.27 7.37 11.43
C PRO A 328 -24.13 6.77 10.03
N GLU A 329 -23.42 7.47 9.13
CA GLU A 329 -23.14 6.99 7.78
C GLU A 329 -22.31 5.70 7.76
N SER A 330 -21.39 5.51 8.72
CA SER A 330 -20.63 4.27 8.88
C SER A 330 -21.54 3.12 9.31
N VAL A 331 -22.40 3.37 10.31
CA VAL A 331 -23.33 2.38 10.86
C VAL A 331 -24.31 1.93 9.77
N GLU A 332 -24.92 2.88 9.05
CA GLU A 332 -25.86 2.64 7.96
C GLU A 332 -25.25 1.77 6.86
N ARG A 333 -24.01 2.06 6.44
CA ARG A 333 -23.30 1.31 5.40
C ARG A 333 -22.99 -0.14 5.79
N VAL A 334 -22.80 -0.40 7.09
CA VAL A 334 -22.59 -1.77 7.57
C VAL A 334 -23.91 -2.55 7.61
N ARG A 335 -25.03 -1.92 8.03
CA ARG A 335 -26.37 -2.53 8.03
C ARG A 335 -26.89 -2.81 6.62
N SER A 336 -26.73 -1.84 5.73
CA SER A 336 -27.19 -1.93 4.35
C SER A 336 -26.01 -2.31 3.45
N PRO A 337 -25.73 -3.61 3.21
CA PRO A 337 -24.76 -3.97 2.19
C PRO A 337 -25.21 -3.29 0.89
N ALA A 338 -24.29 -2.57 0.23
CA ALA A 338 -24.55 -2.02 -1.09
C ALA A 338 -25.18 -3.13 -1.94
N THR A 339 -26.39 -2.89 -2.44
CA THR A 339 -27.12 -3.79 -3.34
C THR A 339 -26.30 -3.94 -4.61
N GLY A 340 -25.35 -4.87 -4.58
CA GLY A 340 -24.39 -5.14 -5.64
C GLY A 340 -24.71 -6.48 -6.27
N VAL A 341 -25.53 -6.43 -7.32
CA VAL A 341 -25.59 -7.34 -8.48
C VAL A 341 -25.05 -8.76 -8.22
N THR A 342 -25.96 -9.68 -7.90
CA THR A 342 -25.80 -11.09 -8.29
C THR A 342 -25.58 -11.16 -9.79
N ARG A 343 -24.37 -11.49 -10.21
CA ARG A 343 -24.07 -12.11 -11.51
C ARG A 343 -22.94 -13.11 -11.34
#